data_AF-A0A7V8CGP8-F1
#
_entry.id   AF-A0A7V8CGP8-F1
#
_cell.length_a   1.000
_cell.length_b   1.000
_cell.length_c   1.000
_cell.angle_alpha   90.00
_cell.angle_beta   90.00
_cell.angle_gamma   90.00
#
_symmetry.space_group_name_H-M   'P 1'
#
loop_
_entity.id
_entity.type
_entity.pdbx_description
1 polymer ?
#
loop_
_entity_poly.entity_id
_entity_poly.type
_entity_poly.pdbx_seq_one_letter_code
_entity_poly.pdbx_strand_id
1 'polypeptide(L)'
;MSEKVQSRHTDGTPKHLHIPILEEGVYEVLGQPKLSGFYALYLNEKGYMSYCALDPNMAAALLAKFGSDGLRAALVAMGKAVY
;
A
#
# COMPACT_ATOMS: atom_id res chain seq x y z
N MET A 1 12.73 -14.18 -21.81
CA MET A 1 13.67 -14.35 -20.68
C MET A 1 12.89 -14.17 -19.40
N SER A 2 12.79 -15.18 -18.54
CA SER A 2 12.16 -15.02 -17.21
C SER A 2 13.18 -14.40 -16.28
N GLU A 3 13.13 -13.08 -16.12
CA GLU A 3 13.89 -12.39 -15.08
C GLU A 3 13.38 -12.87 -13.71
N LYS A 4 14.14 -13.77 -13.09
CA LYS A 4 13.94 -14.16 -11.69
C LYS A 4 14.33 -12.94 -10.85
N VAL A 5 13.36 -12.11 -10.51
CA VAL A 5 13.53 -11.02 -9.54
C VAL A 5 13.94 -11.66 -8.19
N GLN A 6 15.25 -11.60 -7.89
CA GLN A 6 15.80 -12.11 -6.63
C GLN A 6 15.43 -11.16 -5.50
N SER A 7 14.54 -11.63 -4.62
CA SER A 7 14.01 -10.91 -3.45
C SER A 7 15.01 -10.81 -2.28
N ARG A 8 16.26 -11.24 -2.46
CA ARG A 8 17.32 -11.28 -1.44
C ARG A 8 18.56 -10.56 -1.94
N HIS A 9 19.29 -9.91 -1.03
CA HIS A 9 20.67 -9.52 -1.29
C HIS A 9 21.52 -10.78 -1.55
N THR A 10 22.68 -10.61 -2.18
CA THR A 10 23.64 -11.71 -2.43
C THR A 10 24.13 -12.37 -1.13
N ASP A 11 23.96 -11.71 0.00
CA ASP A 11 24.26 -12.19 1.36
C ASP A 11 23.08 -12.92 2.04
N GLY A 12 21.92 -13.07 1.37
CA GLY A 12 20.74 -13.77 1.90
C GLY A 12 19.80 -12.91 2.76
N THR A 13 20.14 -11.65 3.04
CA THR A 13 19.27 -10.73 3.79
C THR A 13 18.09 -10.23 2.94
N PRO A 14 16.95 -9.87 3.57
CA PRO A 14 15.83 -9.25 2.85
C PRO A 14 16.26 -7.92 2.24
N LYS A 15 15.86 -7.66 0.99
CA LYS A 15 16.05 -6.34 0.40
C LYS A 15 15.08 -5.35 1.04
N HIS A 16 15.62 -4.32 1.68
CA HIS A 16 14.82 -3.19 2.17
C HIS A 16 14.55 -2.25 1.01
N LEU A 17 13.28 -2.13 0.61
CA LEU A 17 12.85 -1.17 -0.40
C LEU A 17 12.40 0.10 0.31
N HIS A 18 13.12 1.20 0.09
CA HIS A 18 12.74 2.50 0.61
C HIS A 18 11.99 3.26 -0.49
N ILE A 19 10.67 3.35 -0.36
CA ILE A 19 9.83 4.19 -1.23
C ILE A 19 9.47 5.44 -0.44
N PRO A 20 9.83 6.66 -0.91
CA PRO A 20 9.38 7.88 -0.28
C PRO A 20 7.87 8.02 -0.50
N ILE A 21 7.10 7.94 0.58
CA ILE A 21 5.67 8.22 0.58
C ILE A 21 5.53 9.65 1.11
N LEU A 22 5.04 10.54 0.26
CA LEU A 22 4.98 11.98 0.55
C LEU A 22 3.68 12.37 1.26
N GLU A 23 2.60 11.63 1.03
CA GLU A 23 1.27 11.95 1.54
C GLU A 23 0.42 10.68 1.71
N GLU A 24 -0.68 10.80 2.44
CA GLU A 24 -1.68 9.75 2.52
C GLU A 24 -2.38 9.60 1.17
N GLY A 25 -2.62 8.36 0.73
CA GLY A 25 -3.26 8.14 -0.56
C GLY A 25 -3.27 6.70 -1.02
N VAL A 26 -3.85 6.48 -2.21
CA VAL A 26 -3.81 5.19 -2.89
C VAL A 26 -2.68 5.21 -3.91
N TYR A 27 -1.77 4.25 -3.79
CA TYR A 27 -0.62 4.08 -4.66
C TYR A 27 -0.72 2.77 -5.40
N GLU A 28 -0.32 2.78 -6.67
CA GLU A 28 -0.15 1.57 -7.46
C GLU A 28 1.35 1.24 -7.53
N VAL A 29 1.71 0.04 -7.08
CA VAL A 29 3.07 -0.48 -7.22
C VAL A 29 3.12 -1.28 -8.52
N LEU A 30 4.06 -0.93 -9.39
CA LEU A 30 4.27 -1.57 -10.68
C LEU A 30 5.68 -2.18 -10.78
N GLY A 31 5.85 -3.18 -11.66
CA GLY A 31 7.16 -3.76 -11.97
C GLY A 31 7.79 -4.62 -10.86
N GLN A 32 7.05 -4.94 -9.79
CA GLN A 32 7.51 -5.77 -8.68
C GLN A 32 6.63 -7.03 -8.55
N PRO A 33 6.99 -8.18 -9.15
CA PRO A 33 6.07 -9.32 -9.32
C PRO A 33 5.36 -9.82 -8.05
N LYS A 34 5.94 -9.61 -6.86
CA LYS A 34 5.37 -10.03 -5.57
C LYS A 34 4.70 -8.91 -4.77
N LEU A 35 4.87 -7.66 -5.19
CA LEU A 35 4.38 -6.46 -4.52
C LEU A 35 3.54 -5.58 -5.44
N SER A 36 3.35 -5.98 -6.71
CA SER A 36 2.51 -5.23 -7.64
C SER A 36 1.07 -5.26 -7.17
N GLY A 37 0.42 -4.10 -7.15
CA GLY A 37 -0.95 -3.95 -6.69
C GLY A 37 -1.24 -2.56 -6.15
N PHE A 38 -2.47 -2.37 -5.67
CA PHE A 38 -2.90 -1.12 -5.07
C PHE A 38 -2.69 -1.16 -3.55
N TYR A 39 -2.23 -0.05 -3.00
CA TYR A 39 -1.98 0.11 -1.57
C TYR A 39 -2.54 1.44 -1.11
N ALA A 40 -3.37 1.43 -0.07
CA ALA A 40 -3.73 2.65 0.65
C ALA A 40 -2.70 2.88 1.75
N LEU A 41 -2.06 4.05 1.74
CA LEU A 41 -1.17 4.49 2.79
C LEU A 41 -1.82 5.60 3.61
N TYR A 42 -1.91 5.40 4.92
CA TYR A 42 -2.64 6.24 5.85
C TYR A 42 -1.89 6.38 7.17
N LEU A 43 -2.16 7.46 7.90
CA LEU A 43 -1.68 7.64 9.26
C LEU A 43 -2.53 6.82 10.23
N ASN A 44 -1.87 6.04 11.07
CA ASN A 44 -2.53 5.36 12.18
C ASN A 44 -2.73 6.29 13.39
N GLU A 45 -3.38 5.77 14.43
CA GLU A 45 -3.67 6.53 15.67
C GLU A 45 -2.44 7.05 16.40
N LYS A 46 -1.27 6.47 16.12
CA LYS A 46 0.02 6.85 16.69
C LYS A 46 0.80 7.82 15.81
N GLY A 47 0.24 8.23 14.67
CA GLY A 47 0.89 9.13 13.70
C GLY A 47 1.97 8.46 12.84
N TYR A 48 2.02 7.12 12.80
CA TYR A 48 2.91 6.39 11.89
C TYR A 48 2.20 6.07 10.58
N MET A 49 2.96 6.13 9.49
CA MET A 49 2.47 5.69 8.19
C MET A 49 2.28 4.18 8.18
N SER A 50 1.05 3.75 7.92
CA SER A 50 0.65 2.37 7.77
C SER A 50 0.14 2.16 6.35
N TYR A 51 0.10 0.90 5.90
CA TYR A 51 -0.42 0.57 4.58
C TYR A 51 -1.42 -0.59 4.62
N CYS A 52 -2.33 -0.60 3.66
CA CYS A 52 -3.28 -1.68 3.45
C CYS A 52 -3.30 -2.06 1.96
N ALA A 53 -3.12 -3.34 1.65
CA ALA A 53 -3.24 -3.84 0.29
C ALA A 53 -4.72 -3.85 -0.17
N LEU A 54 -4.94 -3.43 -1.40
CA LEU A 54 -6.25 -3.28 -2.02
C LEU A 54 -6.30 -4.05 -3.34
N ASP A 55 -7.45 -4.67 -3.60
CA ASP A 55 -7.81 -5.14 -4.93
C ASP A 55 -8.26 -3.94 -5.80
N PRO A 56 -8.18 -4.03 -7.15
CA PRO A 56 -8.52 -2.92 -8.05
C PRO A 56 -9.93 -2.35 -7.82
N ASN A 57 -10.91 -3.23 -7.57
CA ASN A 57 -12.29 -2.81 -7.30
C ASN A 57 -12.41 -2.01 -6.00
N MET A 58 -11.61 -2.35 -4.98
CA MET A 58 -11.59 -1.62 -3.72
C MET A 58 -10.85 -0.30 -3.86
N ALA A 59 -9.76 -0.25 -4.63
CA ALA A 59 -9.06 1.00 -4.91
C ALA A 59 -10.01 2.01 -5.57
N ALA A 60 -10.79 1.59 -6.56
CA ALA A 60 -11.80 2.44 -7.20
C ALA A 60 -12.89 2.89 -6.22
N ALA A 61 -13.40 1.98 -5.38
CA ALA A 61 -14.41 2.29 -4.38
C ALA A 61 -13.90 3.26 -3.31
N LEU A 62 -12.63 3.12 -2.89
CA LEU A 62 -11.99 3.99 -1.92
C LEU A 62 -11.77 5.38 -2.50
N LEU A 63 -11.28 5.49 -3.74
CA LEU A 63 -11.12 6.75 -4.44
C LEU A 63 -12.46 7.48 -4.64
N ALA A 64 -13.55 6.75 -4.89
CA ALA A 64 -14.89 7.33 -5.02
C ALA A 64 -15.49 7.81 -3.68
N LYS A 65 -15.05 7.23 -2.56
CA LYS A 65 -15.48 7.62 -1.20
C LYS A 65 -14.52 8.58 -0.51
N PHE A 66 -13.38 8.87 -1.13
CA PHE A 66 -12.35 9.72 -0.54
C PHE A 66 -12.92 11.12 -0.36
N GLY A 67 -13.12 11.50 0.90
CA GLY A 67 -13.68 12.77 1.32
C GLY A 67 -12.96 13.29 2.56
N SER A 68 -13.57 14.24 3.26
CA SER A 68 -12.98 14.99 4.38
C SER A 68 -12.56 14.14 5.59
N ASP A 69 -13.15 12.96 5.76
CA ASP A 69 -12.97 12.10 6.95
C ASP A 69 -11.64 11.30 6.95
N GLY A 70 -10.84 11.43 5.89
CA GLY A 70 -9.51 10.83 5.78
C GLY A 70 -9.48 9.38 5.32
N LEU A 71 -8.31 8.92 4.85
CA LEU A 71 -8.16 7.61 4.22
C LEU A 71 -8.44 6.45 5.18
N ARG A 72 -8.01 6.58 6.44
CA ARG A 72 -8.23 5.56 7.47
C ARG A 72 -9.71 5.31 7.75
N ALA A 73 -10.53 6.37 7.86
CA ALA A 73 -11.96 6.24 8.09
C ALA A 73 -12.65 5.54 6.90
N ALA A 74 -12.26 5.90 5.67
CA ALA A 74 -12.77 5.27 4.46
C ALA A 74 -12.42 3.76 4.40
N LEU A 75 -11.21 3.36 4.82
CA LEU A 75 -10.80 1.96 4.91
C LEU A 75 -11.61 1.17 5.94
N VAL A 76 -11.85 1.76 7.13
CA VAL A 76 -12.69 1.15 8.17
C VAL A 76 -14.13 0.95 7.68
N ALA A 77 -14.69 1.95 7.01
CA ALA A 77 -16.03 1.87 6.42
C ALA A 77 -16.16 0.80 5.32
N MET A 78 -15.02 0.40 4.71
CA MET A 78 -14.94 -0.70 3.75
C MET A 78 -14.68 -2.07 4.41
N GLY A 79 -14.64 -2.13 5.75
CA GLY A 79 -14.42 -3.37 6.50
C GLY A 79 -12.98 -3.85 6.50
N LYS A 80 -12.00 -2.99 6.16
CA LYS A 80 -10.58 -3.34 6.26
C LYS A 80 -10.09 -3.24 7.71
N ALA A 81 -9.29 -4.21 8.12
CA ALA A 81 -8.51 -4.10 9.34
C ALA A 81 -7.42 -3.04 9.13
N VAL A 82 -7.53 -1.93 9.85
CA VAL A 82 -6.52 -0.88 9.91
C VAL A 82 -5.71 -1.00 11.20
N TYR A 83 -4.47 -0.52 11.16
CA TYR A 83 -3.57 -0.47 12.32
C TYR A 83 -3.57 0.91 12.98
#